data_AF-A0AAU8EXU2-F1
#
_entry.id   AF-A0AAU8EXU2-F1
#
_cell.length_a   1.000
_cell.length_b   1.000
_cell.length_c   1.000
_cell.angle_alpha   90.00
_cell.angle_beta   90.00
_cell.angle_gamma   90.00
#
_symmetry.space_group_name_H-M   'P 1'
#
loop_
_entity.id
_entity.type
_entity.pdbx_description
1 polymer ?
#
loop_
_entity_poly.entity_id
_entity_poly.type
_entity_poly.pdbx_seq_one_letter_code
_entity_poly.pdbx_strand_id
1 'polypeptide(L)'
;MLPACPALGVSNQRDSPAAVWAALAPLLAGQPRMRLSRDAGKTYPQKHERNLTEALPSLPAAVRIFGKDGTCAAIFLDFDSSVAGLDRVQADVRSVQAWLHSVGARWIEDYSPNGGRHVYVPLARRITFSEARDLVEALGTRYLTLDKTPHQNLLHGCMRTPGSPHKRGGHQELAMSLSMAYDIVRRPNNASVWAAMTNDLAAEIKAVRALRQDETFTPATSDAPAINEPVGRMSRTMQVLAQTGMYDTNRYASDSEARQAVILSAAAAGLELVDVERRMLQGTWPGLASFYARYAARHRFTSLRRDWMSALSYLSKRTVQTDRNDNVRRSPTSQPSTQAVGVKGSTQISNPDAEHRFIRTWRSALRIKEVNYQHPRSGMARRMVLRALGEAAHMSASRFVEFGVRSIAVATGLDHTTVALHLRELRAEKDPLVTLVEEARGTKGDLYMLTVPEELKTAAEDASWQKGKIHSLRPVFRELGLPAAFVYEALEHSPAMPTAEIVRITRLSRSAVHEALEVLAAWNLVVRSPSRAWSIVAGTSLKQLAEQFGVFEAVALQLQRYRNDRIIWREWLAKNVNTVPELLSPDEDYPWEMFEGPPDEWSLSAMAFNRTG
;
A
#
# COMPACT_ATOMS: atom_id res chain seq x y z
N MET A 1 64.49 27.83 31.50
CA MET A 1 63.58 26.92 30.79
C MET A 1 62.91 26.03 31.81
N LEU A 2 61.66 26.35 32.17
CA LEU A 2 60.81 25.48 32.98
C LEU A 2 59.85 24.76 32.02
N PRO A 3 59.61 23.44 32.19
CA PRO A 3 58.79 22.68 31.27
C PRO A 3 57.30 23.02 31.45
N ALA A 4 56.58 23.10 30.34
CA ALA A 4 55.16 23.37 30.31
C ALA A 4 54.34 22.25 30.97
N CYS A 5 53.36 22.62 31.81
CA CYS A 5 52.35 21.71 32.34
C CYS A 5 51.55 21.07 31.19
N PRO A 6 51.37 19.73 31.15
CA PRO A 6 50.46 19.11 30.20
C PRO A 6 49.00 19.39 30.60
N ALA A 7 48.19 19.75 29.60
CA ALA A 7 46.75 19.94 29.73
C ALA A 7 46.10 18.65 30.26
N LEU A 8 45.23 18.79 31.27
CA LEU A 8 44.41 17.73 31.84
C LEU A 8 43.65 16.99 30.73
N GLY A 9 43.94 15.69 30.61
CA GLY A 9 43.46 14.84 29.54
C GLY A 9 41.96 14.59 29.60
N VAL A 10 41.26 15.01 28.55
CA VAL A 10 40.11 14.27 28.04
C VAL A 10 40.70 13.16 27.18
N SER A 11 40.41 11.90 27.50
CA SER A 11 40.84 10.77 26.68
C SER A 11 40.43 11.01 25.22
N ASN A 12 41.42 11.21 24.33
CA ASN A 12 41.23 11.43 22.90
C ASN A 12 40.91 10.13 22.14
N GLN A 13 40.56 9.05 22.84
CA GLN A 13 40.18 7.80 22.22
C GLN A 13 38.70 7.89 21.82
N ARG A 14 38.45 8.06 20.51
CA ARG A 14 37.08 8.07 19.97
C ARG A 14 36.44 6.71 20.23
N ASP A 15 35.29 6.73 20.91
CA ASP A 15 34.49 5.54 21.16
C ASP A 15 34.09 4.87 19.83
N SER A 16 34.02 3.53 19.82
CA SER A 16 33.64 2.82 18.60
C SER A 16 32.19 3.17 18.21
N PRO A 17 31.89 3.38 16.90
CA PRO A 17 30.53 3.69 16.46
C PRO A 17 29.49 2.67 16.91
N ALA A 18 29.88 1.39 17.00
CA ALA A 18 29.03 0.32 17.50
C ALA A 18 28.70 0.48 18.99
N ALA A 19 29.69 0.82 19.83
CA ALA A 19 29.45 1.07 21.25
C ALA A 19 28.55 2.30 21.46
N VAL A 20 28.79 3.37 20.71
CA VAL A 20 27.99 4.60 20.75
C VAL A 20 26.53 4.31 20.33
N TRP A 21 26.33 3.61 19.22
CA TRP A 21 25.01 3.23 18.73
C TRP A 21 24.25 2.38 19.74
N ALA A 22 24.87 1.32 20.25
CA ALA A 22 24.27 0.41 21.22
C ALA A 22 23.83 1.14 22.49
N ALA A 23 24.65 2.08 22.96
CA ALA A 23 24.39 2.82 24.19
C ALA A 23 23.30 3.89 24.06
N LEU A 24 23.18 4.55 22.90
CA LEU A 24 22.34 5.75 22.76
C LEU A 24 21.10 5.55 21.90
N ALA A 25 21.17 4.81 20.79
CA ALA A 25 20.05 4.71 19.85
C ALA A 25 18.76 4.15 20.48
N PRO A 26 18.80 3.07 21.30
CA PRO A 26 17.60 2.55 21.99
C PRO A 26 16.97 3.53 22.97
N LEU A 27 17.79 4.37 23.62
CA LEU A 27 17.34 5.30 24.66
C LEU A 27 16.81 6.62 24.08
N LEU A 28 17.29 7.02 22.90
CA LEU A 28 16.80 8.20 22.19
C LEU A 28 15.53 7.91 21.39
N ALA A 29 15.38 6.70 20.85
CA ALA A 29 14.28 6.37 19.95
C ALA A 29 12.90 6.49 20.64
N GLY A 30 11.95 7.12 19.97
CA GLY A 30 10.56 7.20 20.44
C GLY A 30 9.87 5.83 20.50
N GLN A 31 10.36 4.84 19.77
CA GLN A 31 9.96 3.44 19.80
C GLN A 31 11.13 2.55 19.37
N PRO A 32 11.14 1.24 19.70
CA PRO A 32 12.22 0.32 19.34
C PRO A 32 12.20 -0.09 17.85
N ARG A 33 12.18 0.92 16.96
CA ARG A 33 12.10 0.78 15.51
C ARG A 33 13.10 1.73 14.85
N MET A 34 13.77 1.24 13.82
CA MET A 34 14.66 2.04 12.97
C MET A 34 14.37 1.80 11.50
N ARG A 35 14.64 2.80 10.68
CA ARG A 35 14.55 2.74 9.23
C ARG A 35 15.94 2.69 8.64
N LEU A 36 16.18 1.69 7.78
CA LEU A 36 17.41 1.60 7.01
C LEU A 36 17.26 2.38 5.70
N SER A 37 18.35 3.00 5.29
CA SER A 37 18.47 3.61 3.98
C SER A 37 19.32 2.73 3.08
N ARG A 38 18.70 2.19 2.02
CA ARG A 38 19.39 1.42 0.97
C ARG A 38 19.89 2.31 -0.18
N ASP A 39 19.48 3.57 -0.22
CA ASP A 39 19.87 4.57 -1.22
C ASP A 39 20.98 5.50 -0.71
N ALA A 40 21.85 4.96 0.16
CA ALA A 40 22.93 5.68 0.81
C ALA A 40 22.43 6.97 1.48
N GLY A 41 21.65 6.85 2.54
CA GLY A 41 21.17 7.93 3.41
C GLY A 41 20.42 9.08 2.73
N LYS A 42 19.88 8.89 1.53
CA LYS A 42 19.04 9.90 0.85
C LYS A 42 17.61 9.85 1.37
N THR A 43 17.06 8.66 1.55
CA THR A 43 15.72 8.47 2.10
C THR A 43 15.70 7.37 3.16
N TYR A 44 14.75 7.47 4.10
CA TYR A 44 14.49 6.47 5.14
C TYR A 44 13.05 5.95 4.99
N PRO A 45 12.77 5.12 3.97
CA PRO A 45 11.42 4.71 3.66
C PRO A 45 10.89 3.70 4.68
N GLN A 46 9.59 3.75 4.95
CA GLN A 46 8.93 2.88 5.93
C GLN A 46 9.08 1.38 5.62
N LYS A 47 9.15 1.00 4.33
CA LYS A 47 9.36 -0.39 3.88
C LYS A 47 10.69 -1.01 4.34
N HIS A 48 11.65 -0.20 4.79
CA HIS A 48 12.93 -0.65 5.33
C HIS A 48 13.00 -0.46 6.86
N GLU A 49 11.85 -0.24 7.49
CA GLU A 49 11.73 -0.21 8.94
C GLU A 49 11.84 -1.62 9.51
N ARG A 50 12.65 -1.77 10.57
CA ARG A 50 12.79 -3.01 11.32
C ARG A 50 12.93 -2.70 12.81
N ASN A 51 12.96 -3.75 13.63
CA ASN A 51 13.21 -3.59 15.06
C ASN A 51 14.60 -2.97 15.28
N LEU A 52 14.65 -2.02 16.20
CA LEU A 52 15.90 -1.43 16.65
C LEU A 52 16.69 -2.48 17.44
N THR A 53 17.97 -2.61 17.11
CA THR A 53 18.90 -3.56 17.75
C THR A 53 20.12 -2.79 18.25
N GLU A 54 20.75 -3.28 19.32
CA GLU A 54 22.03 -2.75 19.81
C GLU A 54 23.17 -2.99 18.81
N ALA A 55 23.05 -4.01 17.96
CA ALA A 55 24.00 -4.23 16.88
C ALA A 55 23.93 -3.09 15.86
N LEU A 56 25.10 -2.51 15.56
CA LEU A 56 25.25 -1.45 14.56
C LEU A 56 24.79 -1.95 13.18
N PRO A 57 23.87 -1.26 12.50
CA PRO A 57 23.44 -1.65 11.16
C PRO A 57 24.56 -1.45 10.14
N SER A 58 24.61 -2.29 9.11
CA SER A 58 25.55 -2.16 7.98
C SER A 58 25.18 -1.05 7.00
N LEU A 59 23.96 -0.51 7.11
CA LEU A 59 23.43 0.57 6.27
C LEU A 59 23.12 1.79 7.14
N PRO A 60 23.12 3.02 6.58
CA PRO A 60 22.66 4.20 7.30
C PRO A 60 21.28 3.97 7.91
N ALA A 61 21.11 4.34 9.17
CA ALA A 61 19.90 4.03 9.93
C ALA A 61 19.41 5.22 10.74
N ALA A 62 18.11 5.46 10.67
CA ALA A 62 17.43 6.50 11.43
C ALA A 62 16.44 5.89 12.42
N VAL A 63 16.44 6.33 13.67
CA VAL A 63 15.45 5.93 14.66
C VAL A 63 14.18 6.76 14.50
N ARG A 64 13.05 6.22 14.94
CA ARG A 64 11.78 6.96 14.96
C ARG A 64 11.79 7.96 16.10
N ILE A 65 11.37 9.20 15.83
CA ILE A 65 11.27 10.27 16.85
C ILE A 65 10.05 10.03 17.74
N PHE A 66 8.90 9.70 17.13
CA PHE A 66 7.66 9.45 17.83
C PHE A 66 7.35 7.96 17.98
N GLY A 67 6.79 7.60 19.13
CA GLY A 67 6.22 6.29 19.42
C GLY A 67 4.81 6.14 18.84
N LYS A 68 4.26 4.92 18.95
CA LYS A 68 2.88 4.60 18.52
C LYS A 68 1.82 5.40 19.28
N ASP A 69 2.15 5.82 20.49
CA ASP A 69 1.33 6.64 21.38
C ASP A 69 1.33 8.13 21.01
N GLY A 70 2.05 8.52 19.95
CA GLY A 70 2.10 9.90 19.49
C GLY A 70 3.05 10.80 20.29
N THR A 71 3.93 10.21 21.11
CA THR A 71 4.85 10.96 21.97
C THR A 71 6.32 10.67 21.63
N CYS A 72 7.23 11.58 21.98
CA CYS A 72 8.68 11.38 21.84
C CYS A 72 9.38 11.39 23.21
N ALA A 73 10.49 10.66 23.30
CA ALA A 73 11.34 10.60 24.50
C ALA A 73 12.45 11.67 24.51
N ALA A 74 12.70 12.30 23.36
CA ALA A 74 13.66 13.38 23.21
C ALA A 74 13.21 14.34 22.10
N ILE A 75 13.61 15.60 22.18
CA ILE A 75 13.56 16.53 21.04
C ILE A 75 14.80 16.31 20.19
N PHE A 76 14.62 16.23 18.87
CA PHE A 76 15.71 16.08 17.89
C PHE A 76 15.79 17.36 17.04
N LEU A 77 16.93 18.02 17.06
CA LEU A 77 17.18 19.24 16.28
C LEU A 77 18.20 18.91 15.18
N ASP A 78 17.79 18.98 13.92
CA ASP A 78 18.61 18.67 12.75
C ASP A 78 19.16 19.95 12.12
N PHE A 79 20.47 20.20 12.22
CA PHE A 79 21.11 21.35 11.58
C PHE A 79 21.83 20.91 10.30
N ASP A 80 21.28 21.29 9.14
CA ASP A 80 21.78 20.85 7.84
C ASP A 80 22.71 21.90 7.20
N SER A 81 23.92 21.47 6.84
CA SER A 81 24.93 22.29 6.18
C SER A 81 24.58 22.64 4.74
N SER A 82 23.62 21.94 4.13
CA SER A 82 23.20 22.20 2.74
C SER A 82 22.50 23.55 2.54
N VAL A 83 21.92 24.14 3.60
CA VAL A 83 21.13 25.37 3.52
C VAL A 83 22.01 26.62 3.45
N ALA A 84 22.99 26.74 4.35
CA ALA A 84 23.77 27.98 4.53
C ALA A 84 25.26 27.72 4.82
N GLY A 85 25.75 26.50 4.58
CA GLY A 85 27.14 26.12 4.79
C GLY A 85 27.49 25.78 6.24
N LEU A 86 28.72 25.30 6.42
CA LEU A 86 29.23 24.76 7.69
C LEU A 86 29.34 25.82 8.79
N ASP A 87 29.84 27.01 8.45
CA ASP A 87 30.07 28.08 9.43
C ASP A 87 28.75 28.55 10.05
N ARG A 88 27.68 28.60 9.25
CA ARG A 88 26.35 28.97 9.73
C ARG A 88 25.74 27.88 10.62
N VAL A 89 25.87 26.60 10.24
CA VAL A 89 25.45 25.48 11.09
C VAL A 89 26.14 25.55 12.45
N GLN A 90 27.46 25.77 12.47
CA GLN A 90 28.18 25.89 13.74
C GLN A 90 27.73 27.11 14.57
N ALA A 91 27.42 28.23 13.94
CA ALA A 91 26.92 29.41 14.63
C ALA A 91 25.51 29.19 15.22
N ASP A 92 24.61 28.59 14.45
CA ASP A 92 23.24 28.25 14.90
C ASP A 92 23.29 27.21 16.03
N VAL A 93 24.15 26.17 15.92
CA VAL A 93 24.35 25.17 16.97
C VAL A 93 24.93 25.80 18.24
N ARG A 94 25.97 26.63 18.17
CA ARG A 94 26.47 27.34 19.37
C ARG A 94 25.40 28.20 20.02
N SER A 95 24.55 28.83 19.22
CA SER A 95 23.45 29.67 19.72
C SER A 95 22.36 28.84 20.39
N VAL A 96 22.00 27.67 19.84
CA VAL A 96 21.04 26.76 20.49
C VAL A 96 21.61 26.15 21.77
N GLN A 97 22.91 25.89 21.83
CA GLN A 97 23.58 25.39 23.03
C GLN A 97 23.61 26.44 24.15
N ALA A 98 23.91 27.69 23.82
CA ALA A 98 23.85 28.79 24.77
C ALA A 98 22.43 28.96 25.35
N TRP A 99 21.40 28.84 24.49
CA TRP A 99 20.00 28.87 24.91
C TRP A 99 19.62 27.66 25.78
N LEU A 100 19.99 26.44 25.37
CA LEU A 100 19.74 25.23 26.18
C LEU A 100 20.40 25.35 27.56
N HIS A 101 21.62 25.88 27.62
CA HIS A 101 22.29 26.16 28.89
C HIS A 101 21.52 27.19 29.73
N SER A 102 21.02 28.28 29.15
CA SER A 102 20.29 29.31 29.91
C SER A 102 18.97 28.82 30.51
N VAL A 103 18.31 27.85 29.88
CA VAL A 103 17.09 27.21 30.41
C VAL A 103 17.39 25.98 31.28
N GLY A 104 18.66 25.71 31.60
CA GLY A 104 19.10 24.60 32.43
C GLY A 104 18.98 23.21 31.78
N ALA A 105 18.83 23.16 30.45
CA ALA A 105 18.72 21.91 29.71
C ALA A 105 20.09 21.27 29.49
N ARG A 106 20.09 19.93 29.52
CA ARG A 106 21.21 19.08 29.13
C ARG A 106 20.92 18.49 27.75
N TRP A 107 21.93 18.41 26.89
CA TRP A 107 21.77 17.92 25.53
C TRP A 107 22.92 17.03 25.08
N ILE A 108 22.65 16.19 24.09
CA ILE A 108 23.64 15.38 23.39
C ILE A 108 23.86 16.01 22.03
N GLU A 109 25.11 16.11 21.60
CA GLU A 109 25.46 16.61 20.27
C GLU A 109 26.25 15.56 19.49
N ASP A 110 25.91 15.42 18.22
CA ASP A 110 26.73 14.71 17.25
C ASP A 110 26.90 15.52 15.95
N TYR A 111 27.82 15.07 15.11
CA TYR A 111 28.04 15.63 13.80
C TYR A 111 28.22 14.54 12.75
N SER A 112 27.81 14.86 11.53
CA SER A 112 28.00 14.01 10.38
C SER A 112 29.31 14.32 9.65
N PRO A 113 29.84 13.40 8.83
CA PRO A 113 31.01 13.65 7.99
C PRO A 113 30.87 14.84 7.02
N ASN A 114 29.66 15.23 6.63
CA ASN A 114 29.40 16.43 5.82
C ASN A 114 29.14 17.70 6.66
N GLY A 115 29.38 17.61 7.98
CA GLY A 115 29.30 18.68 8.96
C GLY A 115 27.90 19.21 9.27
N GLY A 116 26.86 18.45 8.93
CA GLY A 116 25.56 18.60 9.58
C GLY A 116 25.68 18.18 11.05
N ARG A 117 24.84 18.74 11.92
CA ARG A 117 24.92 18.51 13.36
C ARG A 117 23.55 18.19 13.92
N HIS A 118 23.48 17.25 14.84
CA HIS A 118 22.23 17.01 15.57
C HIS A 118 22.39 17.37 17.04
N VAL A 119 21.35 17.95 17.61
CA VAL A 119 21.23 18.19 19.04
C VAL A 119 20.01 17.45 19.56
N TYR A 120 20.22 16.57 20.53
CA TYR A 120 19.17 15.80 21.19
C TYR A 120 18.94 16.32 22.60
N VAL A 121 17.69 16.51 22.98
CA VAL A 121 17.30 16.90 24.34
C VAL A 121 16.43 15.78 24.94
N PRO A 122 17.00 14.81 25.66
CA PRO A 122 16.25 13.73 26.31
C PRO A 122 15.34 14.25 27.41
N LEU A 123 14.13 13.69 27.54
CA LEU A 123 13.08 14.18 28.43
C LEU A 123 12.60 13.08 29.38
N ALA A 124 12.48 13.39 30.67
CA ALA A 124 12.01 12.45 31.69
C ALA A 124 10.53 12.09 31.49
N ARG A 125 9.74 13.07 31.02
CA ARG A 125 8.35 12.89 30.60
C ARG A 125 8.31 12.87 29.07
N ARG A 126 7.68 11.86 28.50
CA ARG A 126 7.43 11.83 27.05
C ARG A 126 6.49 12.97 26.66
N ILE A 127 6.80 13.64 25.55
CA ILE A 127 6.08 14.83 25.09
C ILE A 127 5.25 14.50 23.86
N THR A 128 4.06 15.08 23.75
CA THR A 128 3.16 14.82 22.62
C THR A 128 3.70 15.43 21.32
N PHE A 129 3.27 14.88 20.19
CA PHE A 129 3.61 15.38 18.86
C PHE A 129 3.37 16.89 18.70
N SER A 130 2.21 17.38 19.13
CA SER A 130 1.85 18.80 19.01
C SER A 130 2.79 19.69 19.83
N GLU A 131 3.05 19.33 21.08
CA GLU A 131 3.97 20.06 21.96
C GLU A 131 5.40 20.08 21.38
N ALA A 132 5.91 18.95 20.91
CA ALA A 132 7.24 18.84 20.33
C ALA A 132 7.36 19.63 19.02
N ARG A 133 6.33 19.56 18.15
CA ARG A 133 6.26 20.32 16.90
C ARG A 133 6.26 21.82 17.15
N ASP A 134 5.45 22.29 18.10
CA ASP A 134 5.35 23.70 18.46
C ASP A 134 6.71 24.28 18.84
N LEU A 135 7.43 23.57 19.70
CA LEU A 135 8.77 23.95 20.14
C LEU A 135 9.77 23.98 18.98
N VAL A 136 9.84 22.91 18.17
CA VAL A 136 10.83 22.81 17.09
C VAL A 136 10.55 23.80 15.97
N GLU A 137 9.28 24.05 15.64
CA GLU A 137 8.93 25.08 14.65
C GLU A 137 9.29 26.49 15.14
N ALA A 138 9.06 26.80 16.43
CA ALA A 138 9.49 28.05 17.05
C ALA A 138 11.02 28.20 17.07
N LEU A 139 11.76 27.12 17.34
CA LEU A 139 13.22 27.13 17.21
C LEU A 139 13.66 27.37 15.77
N GLY A 140 12.99 26.78 14.80
CA GLY A 140 13.30 26.97 13.38
C GLY A 140 12.82 28.31 12.81
N THR A 141 12.27 29.22 13.62
CA THR A 141 12.21 30.65 13.28
C THR A 141 13.42 31.42 13.81
N ARG A 142 14.09 30.95 14.87
CA ARG A 142 15.32 31.54 15.42
C ARG A 142 16.58 31.07 14.68
N TYR A 143 16.61 29.83 14.22
CA TYR A 143 17.79 29.21 13.60
C TYR A 143 17.52 28.82 12.15
N LEU A 144 18.31 29.40 11.24
CA LEU A 144 18.10 29.25 9.80
C LEU A 144 18.41 27.83 9.30
N THR A 145 19.43 27.20 9.87
CA THR A 145 19.88 25.86 9.42
C THR A 145 19.13 24.70 10.05
N LEU A 146 18.19 24.97 10.97
CA LEU A 146 17.39 23.95 11.64
C LEU A 146 16.28 23.42 10.70
N ASP A 147 16.42 22.16 10.29
CA ASP A 147 15.35 21.43 9.61
C ASP A 147 14.28 20.98 10.61
N LYS A 148 13.10 21.57 10.46
CA LYS A 148 11.90 21.30 11.27
C LYS A 148 11.18 20.03 10.85
N THR A 149 11.41 19.56 9.62
CA THR A 149 10.60 18.50 8.99
C THR A 149 10.51 17.20 9.80
N PRO A 150 11.55 16.75 10.56
CA PRO A 150 11.44 15.52 11.34
C PRO A 150 10.36 15.60 12.44
N HIS A 151 10.02 16.80 12.93
CA HIS A 151 8.99 17.03 13.95
C HIS A 151 7.64 17.45 13.38
N GLN A 152 7.52 17.61 12.07
CA GLN A 152 6.27 18.02 11.42
C GLN A 152 5.37 16.84 11.02
N ASN A 153 5.88 15.61 11.12
CA ASN A 153 5.14 14.42 10.74
C ASN A 153 5.29 13.28 11.76
N LEU A 154 4.16 12.88 12.36
CA LEU A 154 4.09 11.82 13.37
C LEU A 154 4.51 10.43 12.82
N LEU A 155 4.13 10.11 11.58
CA LEU A 155 4.36 8.80 10.97
C LEU A 155 5.72 8.67 10.27
N HIS A 156 6.30 9.78 9.83
CA HIS A 156 7.54 9.76 9.04
C HIS A 156 8.74 10.38 9.74
N GLY A 157 8.56 11.09 10.87
CA GLY A 157 9.64 11.64 11.67
C GLY A 157 10.65 10.58 12.11
N CYS A 158 11.84 10.65 11.52
CA CYS A 158 12.98 9.82 11.89
C CYS A 158 14.27 10.63 11.72
N MET A 159 15.27 10.31 12.54
CA MET A 159 16.58 10.95 12.48
C MET A 159 17.67 9.91 12.75
N ARG A 160 18.84 10.08 12.14
CA ARG A 160 20.01 9.29 12.53
C ARG A 160 20.41 9.64 13.96
N THR A 161 20.96 8.67 14.66
CA THR A 161 21.54 8.83 16.01
C THR A 161 23.04 8.67 15.98
N PRO A 162 23.74 9.04 17.08
CA PRO A 162 25.17 8.82 17.20
C PRO A 162 25.54 7.36 16.92
N GLY A 163 26.65 7.16 16.22
CA GLY A 163 27.13 5.85 15.77
C GLY A 163 26.55 5.37 14.44
N SER A 164 25.42 5.91 13.95
CA SER A 164 24.81 5.46 12.69
C SER A 164 25.80 5.58 11.51
N PRO A 165 25.85 4.61 10.58
CA PRO A 165 26.60 4.75 9.34
C PRO A 165 26.14 5.96 8.52
N HIS A 166 27.08 6.59 7.82
CA HIS A 166 26.85 7.74 6.97
C HIS A 166 26.92 7.40 5.48
N LYS A 167 26.12 8.08 4.65
CA LYS A 167 26.01 7.82 3.20
C LYS A 167 27.27 7.98 2.37
N ARG A 168 28.21 8.81 2.84
CA ARG A 168 29.48 9.10 2.17
C ARG A 168 30.65 8.33 2.80
N GLY A 169 30.36 7.28 3.56
CA GLY A 169 31.34 6.65 4.45
C GLY A 169 31.48 7.41 5.77
N GLY A 170 32.07 6.76 6.77
CA GLY A 170 32.10 7.24 8.15
C GLY A 170 30.79 7.00 8.91
N HIS A 171 30.69 7.58 10.10
CA HIS A 171 29.56 7.44 11.01
C HIS A 171 29.13 8.80 11.54
N GLN A 172 27.96 8.87 12.14
CA GLN A 172 27.57 10.01 12.97
C GLN A 172 28.43 9.99 14.24
N GLU A 173 29.26 11.00 14.44
CA GLU A 173 30.26 11.04 15.53
C GLU A 173 29.78 11.96 16.65
N LEU A 174 29.90 11.52 17.91
CA LEU A 174 29.59 12.38 19.05
C LEU A 174 30.55 13.57 19.09
N ALA A 175 30.02 14.76 19.39
CA ALA A 175 30.80 15.95 19.68
C ALA A 175 31.28 16.03 21.14
N MET A 176 30.96 15.00 21.94
CA MET A 176 31.22 14.89 23.37
C MET A 176 31.58 13.45 23.74
N SER A 177 31.98 13.20 24.99
CA SER A 177 32.30 11.83 25.44
C SER A 177 31.04 10.96 25.53
N LEU A 178 31.17 9.66 25.22
CA LEU A 178 30.06 8.72 25.35
C LEU A 178 29.54 8.63 26.79
N SER A 179 30.42 8.72 27.79
CA SER A 179 30.02 8.70 29.21
C SER A 179 29.11 9.88 29.57
N MET A 180 29.43 11.09 29.09
CA MET A 180 28.58 12.26 29.30
C MET A 180 27.24 12.11 28.56
N ALA A 181 27.25 11.69 27.30
CA ALA A 181 26.02 11.48 26.53
C ALA A 181 25.12 10.42 27.19
N TYR A 182 25.71 9.34 27.68
CA TYR A 182 25.01 8.28 28.39
C TYR A 182 24.42 8.75 29.72
N ASP A 183 25.15 9.57 30.49
CA ASP A 183 24.62 10.18 31.71
C ASP A 183 23.41 11.08 31.43
N ILE A 184 23.42 11.84 30.32
CA ILE A 184 22.31 12.70 29.90
C ILE A 184 21.07 11.89 29.56
N VAL A 185 21.21 10.82 28.79
CA VAL A 185 20.04 10.00 28.42
C VAL A 185 19.50 9.19 29.60
N ARG A 186 20.35 8.82 30.58
CA ARG A 186 19.96 8.11 31.80
C ARG A 186 19.39 9.02 32.90
N ARG A 187 19.78 10.31 32.90
CA ARG A 187 19.22 11.35 33.78
C ARG A 187 18.64 12.47 32.92
N PRO A 188 17.51 12.20 32.22
CA PRO A 188 16.95 13.11 31.24
C PRO A 188 16.36 14.37 31.87
N ASN A 189 16.11 15.39 31.07
CA ASN A 189 15.60 16.68 31.51
C ASN A 189 14.20 16.54 32.12
N ASN A 190 14.01 17.10 33.30
CA ASN A 190 12.76 17.00 34.04
C ASN A 190 11.68 17.98 33.50
N ALA A 191 10.48 17.91 34.09
CA ALA A 191 9.36 18.74 33.67
C ALA A 191 9.61 20.26 33.84
N SER A 192 10.43 20.69 34.81
CA SER A 192 10.73 22.11 35.00
C SER A 192 11.62 22.66 33.89
N VAL A 193 12.57 21.87 33.38
CA VAL A 193 13.36 22.24 32.20
C VAL A 193 12.48 22.36 30.96
N TRP A 194 11.58 21.39 30.74
CA TRP A 194 10.61 21.48 29.63
C TRP A 194 9.77 22.76 29.73
N ALA A 195 9.23 23.05 30.92
CA ALA A 195 8.46 24.28 31.15
C ALA A 195 9.29 25.54 30.87
N ALA A 196 10.56 25.58 31.31
CA ALA A 196 11.46 26.69 31.04
C ALA A 196 11.69 26.90 29.53
N MET A 197 11.92 25.82 28.77
CA MET A 197 12.06 25.88 27.31
C MET A 197 10.80 26.43 26.63
N THR A 198 9.62 25.95 27.01
CA THR A 198 8.35 26.40 26.41
C THR A 198 7.96 27.82 26.84
N ASN A 199 8.35 28.23 28.05
CA ASN A 199 8.09 29.59 28.55
C ASN A 199 8.99 30.62 27.85
N ASP A 200 10.28 30.31 27.65
CA ASP A 200 11.21 31.19 26.92
C ASP A 200 10.77 31.38 25.45
N LEU A 201 10.22 30.33 24.84
CA LEU A 201 9.71 30.35 23.47
C LEU A 201 8.21 30.65 23.37
N ALA A 202 7.56 31.12 24.45
CA ALA A 202 6.10 31.24 24.48
C ALA A 202 5.57 32.18 23.39
N ALA A 203 6.29 33.27 23.11
CA ALA A 203 5.94 34.24 22.07
C ALA A 203 6.05 33.62 20.67
N GLU A 204 7.15 32.93 20.37
CA GLU A 204 7.36 32.25 19.09
C GLU A 204 6.41 31.06 18.92
N ILE A 205 6.18 30.26 19.96
CA ILE A 205 5.19 29.18 19.93
C ILE A 205 3.80 29.75 19.65
N LYS A 206 3.42 30.85 20.32
CA LYS A 206 2.17 31.55 20.03
C LYS A 206 2.15 32.05 18.59
N ALA A 207 3.23 32.65 18.10
CA ALA A 207 3.34 33.15 16.73
C ALA A 207 3.28 32.03 15.69
N VAL A 208 3.88 30.87 15.94
CA VAL A 208 3.84 29.71 15.02
C VAL A 208 2.48 29.01 15.08
N ARG A 209 1.83 28.96 16.25
CA ARG A 209 0.44 28.51 16.37
C ARG A 209 -0.50 29.48 15.66
N ALA A 210 -0.28 30.79 15.83
CA ALA A 210 -1.02 31.84 15.15
C ALA A 210 -0.77 31.80 13.65
N LEU A 211 0.48 31.66 13.17
CA LEU A 211 0.79 31.49 11.74
C LEU A 211 0.12 30.24 11.19
N ARG A 212 0.14 29.12 11.92
CA ARG A 212 -0.65 27.95 11.53
C ARG A 212 -2.13 28.29 11.45
N GLN A 213 -2.67 29.03 12.43
CA GLN A 213 -4.08 29.48 12.55
C GLN A 213 -4.51 30.60 11.55
N ASP A 214 -3.62 31.50 11.16
CA ASP A 214 -3.82 32.65 10.25
C ASP A 214 -3.55 32.24 8.81
N GLU A 215 -2.59 31.33 8.58
CA GLU A 215 -2.59 30.52 7.36
C GLU A 215 -3.91 29.73 7.27
N THR A 216 -4.53 29.36 8.42
CA THR A 216 -5.90 28.79 8.45
C THR A 216 -7.02 29.82 8.29
N PHE A 217 -6.79 31.13 8.31
CA PHE A 217 -7.88 32.10 8.37
C PHE A 217 -7.53 33.51 7.87
N THR A 218 -7.88 33.76 6.61
CA THR A 218 -8.46 35.06 6.21
C THR A 218 -9.78 34.73 5.52
N PRO A 219 -10.95 34.96 6.14
CA PRO A 219 -12.21 34.77 5.47
C PRO A 219 -12.30 35.90 4.45
N ALA A 220 -12.11 35.56 3.17
CA ALA A 220 -12.77 36.37 2.17
C ALA A 220 -14.26 36.12 2.40
N THR A 221 -15.01 37.17 2.73
CA THR A 221 -16.48 37.16 2.70
C THR A 221 -16.89 36.48 1.40
N SER A 222 -17.32 35.23 1.52
CA SER A 222 -17.66 34.41 0.38
C SER A 222 -19.16 34.51 0.25
N ASP A 223 -19.61 35.18 -0.81
CA ASP A 223 -20.97 35.04 -1.36
C ASP A 223 -21.18 33.61 -1.92
N ALA A 224 -20.77 32.58 -1.16
CA ALA A 224 -21.00 31.20 -1.53
C ALA A 224 -22.46 30.86 -1.19
N PRO A 225 -23.23 30.33 -2.16
CA PRO A 225 -24.61 29.96 -1.92
C PRO A 225 -24.68 28.89 -0.83
N ALA A 226 -25.48 29.15 0.21
CA ALA A 226 -25.75 28.18 1.26
C ALA A 226 -26.51 26.99 0.66
N ILE A 227 -25.94 25.79 0.74
CA ILE A 227 -26.60 24.55 0.30
C ILE A 227 -27.22 23.91 1.54
N ASN A 228 -28.54 23.86 1.60
CA ASN A 228 -29.29 23.20 2.67
C ASN A 228 -29.33 21.67 2.45
N GLU A 229 -28.18 20.99 2.50
CA GLU A 229 -28.15 19.52 2.56
C GLU A 229 -28.16 19.05 4.03
N PRO A 230 -28.90 17.99 4.39
CA PRO A 230 -28.93 17.48 5.76
C PRO A 230 -27.54 17.00 6.19
N VAL A 231 -27.11 17.40 7.39
CA VAL A 231 -25.80 17.05 7.96
C VAL A 231 -25.62 15.54 7.96
N GLY A 232 -24.80 15.06 7.02
CA GLY A 232 -24.52 13.65 6.78
C GLY A 232 -23.10 13.26 7.23
N ARG A 233 -22.81 11.96 7.26
CA ARG A 233 -21.45 11.48 7.52
C ARG A 233 -20.72 11.30 6.20
N MET A 234 -19.56 11.95 6.04
CA MET A 234 -18.66 11.71 4.89
C MET A 234 -18.29 10.21 4.83
N SER A 235 -18.29 9.62 3.63
CA SER A 235 -18.03 8.18 3.46
C SER A 235 -16.66 7.76 4.00
N ARG A 236 -16.56 6.53 4.53
CA ARG A 236 -15.30 5.99 5.09
C ARG A 236 -14.16 6.05 4.09
N THR A 237 -14.43 5.78 2.81
CA THR A 237 -13.45 5.87 1.71
C THR A 237 -12.88 7.28 1.59
N MET A 238 -13.72 8.32 1.64
CA MET A 238 -13.27 9.71 1.55
C MET A 238 -12.57 10.18 2.83
N GLN A 239 -12.92 9.63 4.00
CA GLN A 239 -12.21 9.88 5.25
C GLN A 239 -10.79 9.30 5.21
N VAL A 240 -10.64 8.06 4.75
CA VAL A 240 -9.34 7.41 4.56
C VAL A 240 -8.52 8.17 3.51
N LEU A 241 -9.15 8.62 2.43
CA LEU A 241 -8.52 9.44 1.40
C LEU A 241 -7.98 10.77 1.96
N ALA A 242 -8.80 11.47 2.75
CA ALA A 242 -8.40 12.70 3.41
C ALA A 242 -7.30 12.49 4.46
N GLN A 243 -7.28 11.33 5.12
CA GLN A 243 -6.29 10.97 6.13
C GLN A 243 -4.96 10.51 5.54
N THR A 244 -4.98 9.76 4.46
CA THR A 244 -3.79 9.05 3.95
C THR A 244 -3.20 9.67 2.69
N GLY A 245 -4.04 10.34 1.88
CA GLY A 245 -3.64 10.92 0.59
C GLY A 245 -3.44 9.87 -0.49
N MET A 246 -3.72 8.61 -0.18
CA MET A 246 -3.64 7.49 -1.10
C MET A 246 -4.98 7.33 -1.79
N TYR A 247 -4.99 7.52 -3.11
CA TYR A 247 -6.18 7.41 -3.93
C TYR A 247 -5.95 6.43 -5.07
N ASP A 248 -7.02 5.73 -5.46
CA ASP A 248 -7.01 4.87 -6.62
C ASP A 248 -6.92 5.71 -7.90
N THR A 249 -5.81 5.59 -8.64
CA THR A 249 -5.56 6.35 -9.86
C THR A 249 -6.47 5.94 -11.02
N ASN A 250 -7.14 4.78 -10.93
CA ASN A 250 -8.18 4.37 -11.86
C ASN A 250 -9.51 5.08 -11.58
N ARG A 251 -9.72 5.52 -10.34
CA ARG A 251 -10.91 6.28 -9.93
C ARG A 251 -10.72 7.79 -10.06
N TYR A 252 -9.50 8.27 -9.83
CA TYR A 252 -9.13 9.67 -9.99
C TYR A 252 -7.83 9.73 -10.79
N ALA A 253 -7.87 10.29 -12.00
CA ALA A 253 -6.74 10.32 -12.91
C ALA A 253 -5.59 11.24 -12.43
N SER A 254 -5.81 12.04 -11.39
CA SER A 254 -4.78 12.91 -10.82
C SER A 254 -5.04 13.29 -9.37
N ASP A 255 -3.99 13.80 -8.70
CA ASP A 255 -4.07 14.38 -7.36
C ASP A 255 -5.15 15.45 -7.28
N SER A 256 -5.38 16.18 -8.38
CA SER A 256 -6.38 17.24 -8.44
C SER A 256 -7.80 16.67 -8.39
N GLU A 257 -8.05 15.54 -9.05
CA GLU A 257 -9.36 14.89 -9.06
C GLU A 257 -9.66 14.19 -7.72
N ALA A 258 -8.66 13.52 -7.14
CA ALA A 258 -8.77 12.88 -5.84
C ALA A 258 -9.04 13.91 -4.74
N ARG A 259 -8.29 15.02 -4.78
CA ARG A 259 -8.49 16.18 -3.91
C ARG A 259 -9.89 16.77 -4.08
N GLN A 260 -10.33 17.00 -5.32
CA GLN A 260 -11.66 17.55 -5.58
C GLN A 260 -12.78 16.63 -5.08
N ALA A 261 -12.59 15.30 -5.14
CA ALA A 261 -13.57 14.34 -4.63
C ALA A 261 -13.69 14.33 -3.10
N VAL A 262 -12.57 14.50 -2.38
CA VAL A 262 -12.60 14.71 -0.91
C VAL A 262 -13.34 16.00 -0.58
N ILE A 263 -13.03 17.10 -1.28
CA ILE A 263 -13.66 18.40 -1.06
C ILE A 263 -15.16 18.35 -1.36
N LEU A 264 -15.56 17.72 -2.47
CA LEU A 264 -16.96 17.53 -2.83
C LEU A 264 -17.71 16.68 -1.79
N SER A 265 -17.08 15.62 -1.30
CA SER A 265 -17.68 14.73 -0.29
C SER A 265 -17.77 15.37 1.09
N ALA A 266 -16.84 16.29 1.42
CA ALA A 266 -16.90 17.09 2.63
C ALA A 266 -18.07 18.09 2.57
N ALA A 267 -18.20 18.82 1.45
CA ALA A 267 -19.30 19.74 1.23
C ALA A 267 -20.68 19.02 1.25
N ALA A 268 -20.80 17.87 0.58
CA ALA A 268 -22.02 17.05 0.59
C ALA A 268 -22.33 16.40 1.96
N ALA A 269 -21.36 16.35 2.86
CA ALA A 269 -21.56 15.89 4.25
C ALA A 269 -21.93 17.06 5.18
N GLY A 270 -22.10 18.27 4.67
CA GLY A 270 -22.45 19.46 5.45
C GLY A 270 -21.28 20.05 6.24
N LEU A 271 -20.04 19.73 5.88
CA LEU A 271 -18.87 20.42 6.43
C LEU A 271 -18.75 21.81 5.81
N GLU A 272 -18.24 22.77 6.57
CA GLU A 272 -17.88 24.08 6.04
C GLU A 272 -16.40 24.12 5.57
N LEU A 273 -16.03 25.15 4.80
CA LEU A 273 -14.63 25.32 4.38
C LEU A 273 -13.68 25.42 5.60
N VAL A 274 -14.10 26.17 6.63
CA VAL A 274 -13.38 26.31 7.90
C VAL A 274 -13.15 24.98 8.61
N ASP A 275 -14.08 24.04 8.45
CA ASP A 275 -14.02 22.70 9.01
C ASP A 275 -12.97 21.84 8.31
N VAL A 276 -12.86 21.96 6.99
CA VAL A 276 -11.86 21.27 6.18
C VAL A 276 -10.47 21.84 6.42
N GLU A 277 -10.35 23.18 6.44
CA GLU A 277 -9.12 23.90 6.77
C GLU A 277 -8.61 23.49 8.16
N ARG A 278 -9.47 23.51 9.18
CA ARG A 278 -9.11 23.07 10.54
C ARG A 278 -8.57 21.64 10.57
N ARG A 279 -9.23 20.70 9.89
CA ARG A 279 -8.83 19.28 9.87
C ARG A 279 -7.50 19.06 9.15
N MET A 280 -7.19 19.84 8.11
CA MET A 280 -5.88 19.80 7.46
C MET A 280 -4.77 20.32 8.39
N LEU A 281 -5.04 21.37 9.16
CA LEU A 281 -4.02 22.10 9.93
C LEU A 281 -3.67 21.41 11.24
N GLN A 282 -4.67 20.79 11.85
CA GLN A 282 -4.50 19.95 13.03
C GLN A 282 -3.85 18.59 12.70
N GLY A 283 -3.62 18.30 11.42
CA GLY A 283 -3.06 17.01 10.99
C GLY A 283 -4.05 15.85 11.08
N THR A 284 -5.36 16.15 11.19
CA THR A 284 -6.44 15.16 11.15
C THR A 284 -6.62 14.62 9.73
N TRP A 285 -6.46 15.46 8.70
CA TRP A 285 -6.51 15.12 7.27
C TRP A 285 -5.19 15.43 6.54
N PRO A 286 -4.09 14.74 6.87
CA PRO A 286 -2.78 15.02 6.28
C PRO A 286 -2.68 14.58 4.81
N GLY A 287 -3.52 13.63 4.39
CA GLY A 287 -3.66 13.21 3.00
C GLY A 287 -4.23 14.29 2.08
N LEU A 288 -5.27 14.97 2.55
CA LEU A 288 -5.80 16.14 1.84
C LEU A 288 -4.76 17.26 1.79
N ALA A 289 -4.04 17.48 2.89
CA ALA A 289 -2.95 18.46 2.94
C ALA A 289 -1.82 18.16 1.95
N SER A 290 -1.47 16.88 1.74
CA SER A 290 -0.43 16.52 0.77
C SER A 290 -0.79 16.85 -0.68
N PHE A 291 -2.07 16.79 -1.08
CA PHE A 291 -2.47 17.17 -2.44
C PHE A 291 -2.29 18.66 -2.75
N TYR A 292 -2.16 19.49 -1.72
CA TYR A 292 -1.84 20.92 -1.85
C TYR A 292 -0.36 21.21 -1.67
N ALA A 293 0.49 20.21 -1.34
CA ALA A 293 1.92 20.42 -1.08
C ALA A 293 2.67 20.99 -2.30
N ARG A 294 2.18 20.73 -3.52
CA ARG A 294 2.69 21.26 -4.79
C ARG A 294 2.60 22.78 -4.91
N TYR A 295 1.71 23.42 -4.15
CA TYR A 295 1.60 24.86 -4.12
C TYR A 295 2.52 25.44 -3.03
N ALA A 296 3.11 26.61 -3.29
CA ALA A 296 3.82 27.35 -2.26
C ALA A 296 2.89 27.60 -1.06
N ALA A 297 3.42 27.60 0.17
CA ALA A 297 2.64 27.64 1.41
C ALA A 297 1.53 28.70 1.37
N ARG A 298 1.86 29.92 0.95
CA ARG A 298 0.94 31.07 0.77
C ARG A 298 -0.21 30.85 -0.24
N HIS A 299 -0.16 29.85 -1.11
CA HIS A 299 -1.14 29.58 -2.17
C HIS A 299 -1.94 28.29 -1.96
N ARG A 300 -1.66 27.52 -0.89
CA ARG A 300 -2.34 26.25 -0.60
C ARG A 300 -3.82 26.46 -0.30
N PHE A 301 -4.12 27.40 0.60
CA PHE A 301 -5.48 27.76 0.98
C PHE A 301 -6.25 28.50 -0.11
N THR A 302 -5.59 29.32 -0.92
CA THR A 302 -6.23 29.94 -2.08
C THR A 302 -6.69 28.88 -3.08
N SER A 303 -5.89 27.82 -3.27
CA SER A 303 -6.24 26.71 -4.15
C SER A 303 -7.36 25.84 -3.56
N LEU A 304 -7.30 25.57 -2.26
CA LEU A 304 -8.38 24.89 -1.51
C LEU A 304 -9.72 25.63 -1.64
N ARG A 305 -9.71 26.96 -1.51
CA ARG A 305 -10.92 27.78 -1.66
C ARG A 305 -11.52 27.71 -3.07
N ARG A 306 -10.69 27.66 -4.11
CA ARG A 306 -11.17 27.50 -5.51
C ARG A 306 -11.83 26.13 -5.72
N ASP A 307 -11.20 25.09 -5.21
CA ASP A 307 -11.72 23.72 -5.24
C ASP A 307 -13.04 23.62 -4.47
N TRP A 308 -13.14 24.30 -3.31
CA TRP A 308 -14.36 24.42 -2.50
C TRP A 308 -15.52 25.08 -3.26
N MET A 309 -15.27 26.24 -3.89
CA MET A 309 -16.29 26.91 -4.70
C MET A 309 -16.72 26.06 -5.90
N SER A 310 -15.80 25.33 -6.52
CA SER A 310 -16.11 24.40 -7.60
C SER A 310 -17.01 23.25 -7.13
N ALA A 311 -16.77 22.72 -5.92
CA ALA A 311 -17.61 21.69 -5.31
C ALA A 311 -19.03 22.20 -5.00
N LEU A 312 -19.15 23.40 -4.41
CA LEU A 312 -20.47 24.00 -4.15
C LEU A 312 -21.24 24.29 -5.44
N SER A 313 -20.57 24.78 -6.48
CA SER A 313 -21.19 24.99 -7.80
C SER A 313 -21.67 23.68 -8.44
N TYR A 314 -20.95 22.58 -8.23
CA TYR A 314 -21.35 21.26 -8.71
C TYR A 314 -22.58 20.72 -7.95
N LEU A 315 -22.60 20.87 -6.62
CA LEU A 315 -23.72 20.43 -5.78
C LEU A 315 -24.99 21.23 -6.06
N SER A 316 -24.90 22.56 -6.18
CA SER A 316 -26.07 23.40 -6.46
C SER A 316 -26.74 23.07 -7.80
N LYS A 317 -25.96 22.73 -8.83
CA LYS A 317 -26.47 22.28 -10.14
C LYS A 317 -27.17 20.91 -10.06
N ARG A 318 -26.74 20.03 -9.15
CA ARG A 318 -27.32 18.69 -8.97
C ARG A 318 -28.70 18.73 -8.28
N THR A 319 -28.88 19.64 -7.32
CA THR A 319 -30.20 19.93 -6.72
C THR A 319 -31.19 20.49 -7.73
N VAL A 320 -30.74 21.31 -8.69
CA VAL A 320 -31.61 21.86 -9.76
C VAL A 320 -32.00 20.78 -10.79
N GLN A 321 -31.20 19.72 -10.96
CA GLN A 321 -31.47 18.62 -11.90
C GLN A 321 -32.34 17.49 -11.32
N THR A 322 -32.46 17.40 -9.99
CA THR A 322 -33.19 16.30 -9.33
C THR A 322 -34.71 16.51 -9.28
N ASP A 323 -35.20 17.69 -9.67
CA ASP A 323 -36.64 18.00 -9.78
C ASP A 323 -37.27 17.66 -11.14
N ARG A 324 -36.50 17.18 -12.13
CA ARG A 324 -37.07 16.67 -13.39
C ARG A 324 -36.99 15.15 -13.45
N ASN A 325 -38.09 14.58 -12.97
CA ASN A 325 -38.61 13.25 -13.23
C ASN A 325 -38.27 12.76 -14.66
N ASP A 326 -37.30 11.84 -14.78
CA ASP A 326 -37.14 11.03 -16.00
C ASP A 326 -36.56 9.65 -15.63
N ASN A 327 -37.49 8.74 -15.33
CA ASN A 327 -37.23 7.31 -15.38
C ASN A 327 -37.23 6.86 -16.85
N VAL A 328 -36.38 5.87 -17.17
CA VAL A 328 -36.45 4.91 -18.31
C VAL A 328 -35.67 5.25 -19.61
N ARG A 329 -34.60 4.46 -19.83
CA ARG A 329 -34.02 3.90 -21.10
C ARG A 329 -33.32 4.80 -22.16
N ARG A 330 -32.10 4.32 -22.48
CA ARG A 330 -31.31 4.35 -23.76
C ARG A 330 -30.40 5.55 -24.09
N SER A 331 -29.12 5.21 -24.31
CA SER A 331 -28.05 5.88 -25.10
C SER A 331 -28.47 6.09 -26.58
N PRO A 332 -27.67 6.70 -27.51
CA PRO A 332 -26.37 7.41 -27.47
C PRO A 332 -26.33 8.72 -28.33
N THR A 333 -25.22 9.49 -28.40
CA THR A 333 -24.60 10.07 -29.64
C THR A 333 -23.43 11.07 -29.39
N SER A 334 -22.21 10.60 -29.73
CA SER A 334 -20.98 11.20 -30.30
C SER A 334 -20.51 12.69 -30.16
N GLN A 335 -19.29 12.84 -29.62
CA GLN A 335 -18.05 13.60 -29.99
C GLN A 335 -18.04 15.02 -30.63
N PRO A 336 -16.94 15.80 -30.39
CA PRO A 336 -15.89 15.88 -31.42
C PRO A 336 -14.44 15.70 -30.93
N SER A 337 -13.59 15.37 -31.91
CA SER A 337 -12.16 15.10 -31.86
C SER A 337 -11.30 16.37 -31.96
N THR A 338 -10.10 16.33 -31.38
CA THR A 338 -8.92 16.99 -31.95
C THR A 338 -7.64 16.26 -31.52
N GLN A 339 -7.12 15.40 -32.42
CA GLN A 339 -5.71 15.01 -32.41
C GLN A 339 -4.99 15.63 -33.61
N ALA A 340 -3.68 15.82 -33.48
CA ALA A 340 -2.75 15.70 -34.60
C ALA A 340 -1.72 14.57 -34.35
N VAL A 341 -2.06 13.41 -34.94
CA VAL A 341 -1.25 12.55 -35.83
C VAL A 341 -0.01 11.82 -35.27
N GLY A 342 -0.08 10.47 -35.32
CA GLY A 342 1.08 9.59 -35.14
C GLY A 342 0.84 8.06 -35.09
N VAL A 343 -0.04 7.51 -35.94
CA VAL A 343 -0.06 6.13 -36.50
C VAL A 343 0.14 4.88 -35.60
N LYS A 344 -1.03 4.27 -35.28
CA LYS A 344 -1.45 2.84 -35.37
C LYS A 344 -0.80 1.72 -34.51
N GLY A 345 -1.59 1.30 -33.51
CA GLY A 345 -1.74 -0.08 -33.04
C GLY A 345 -3.10 -0.21 -32.31
N SER A 346 -4.02 -1.01 -32.85
CA SER A 346 -5.44 -1.06 -32.50
C SER A 346 -5.76 -1.53 -31.07
N THR A 347 -6.52 -0.75 -30.29
CA THR A 347 -7.43 -1.29 -29.27
C THR A 347 -8.75 -0.52 -29.29
N GLN A 348 -9.77 -1.17 -29.85
CA GLN A 348 -11.15 -0.73 -29.78
C GLN A 348 -11.59 -0.61 -28.32
N ILE A 349 -12.25 0.51 -28.00
CA ILE A 349 -12.95 0.77 -26.75
C ILE A 349 -14.02 -0.32 -26.58
N SER A 350 -13.71 -1.39 -25.84
CA SER A 350 -14.62 -2.52 -25.64
C SER A 350 -15.64 -2.17 -24.57
N ASN A 351 -16.92 -2.35 -24.86
CA ASN A 351 -18.02 -2.22 -23.90
C ASN A 351 -17.88 -3.31 -22.82
N PRO A 352 -17.67 -2.97 -21.53
CA PRO A 352 -17.45 -3.95 -20.46
C PRO A 352 -18.57 -5.01 -20.35
N ASP A 353 -19.81 -4.62 -20.61
CA ASP A 353 -20.94 -5.55 -20.60
C ASP A 353 -20.86 -6.57 -21.74
N ALA A 354 -20.36 -6.16 -22.90
CA ALA A 354 -20.15 -7.06 -24.04
C ALA A 354 -19.04 -8.07 -23.76
N GLU A 355 -17.96 -7.66 -23.11
CA GLU A 355 -16.89 -8.56 -22.68
C GLU A 355 -17.38 -9.57 -21.65
N HIS A 356 -18.14 -9.15 -20.63
CA HIS A 356 -18.72 -10.09 -19.67
C HIS A 356 -19.70 -11.08 -20.30
N ARG A 357 -20.49 -10.67 -21.31
CA ARG A 357 -21.33 -11.60 -22.08
C ARG A 357 -20.50 -12.61 -22.85
N PHE A 358 -19.45 -12.14 -23.53
CA PHE A 358 -18.53 -13.01 -24.26
C PHE A 358 -17.87 -14.04 -23.32
N ILE A 359 -17.37 -13.61 -22.16
CA ILE A 359 -16.73 -14.52 -21.19
C ILE A 359 -17.72 -15.56 -20.66
N ARG A 360 -19.00 -15.20 -20.49
CA ARG A 360 -20.07 -16.16 -20.12
C ARG A 360 -20.33 -17.17 -21.23
N THR A 361 -20.40 -16.74 -22.50
CA THR A 361 -20.49 -17.65 -23.65
C THR A 361 -19.26 -18.55 -23.75
N TRP A 362 -18.06 -18.01 -23.53
CA TRP A 362 -16.83 -18.80 -23.45
C TRP A 362 -16.87 -19.84 -22.34
N ARG A 363 -17.42 -19.51 -21.16
CA ARG A 363 -17.63 -20.47 -20.07
C ARG A 363 -18.58 -21.60 -20.46
N SER A 364 -19.62 -21.31 -21.23
CA SER A 364 -20.50 -22.35 -21.81
C SER A 364 -19.71 -23.26 -22.77
N ALA A 365 -18.89 -22.69 -23.65
CA ALA A 365 -18.04 -23.45 -24.56
C ALA A 365 -17.02 -24.32 -23.82
N LEU A 366 -16.39 -23.79 -22.76
CA LEU A 366 -15.52 -24.55 -21.86
C LEU A 366 -16.23 -25.79 -21.32
N ARG A 367 -17.44 -25.65 -20.78
CA ARG A 367 -18.21 -26.77 -20.21
C ARG A 367 -18.51 -27.86 -21.23
N ILE A 368 -18.80 -27.49 -22.48
CA ILE A 368 -19.02 -28.44 -23.57
C ILE A 368 -17.70 -29.17 -23.88
N LYS A 369 -16.58 -28.43 -23.98
CA LYS A 369 -15.26 -28.99 -24.28
C LYS A 369 -14.65 -29.78 -23.11
N GLU A 370 -15.08 -29.57 -21.87
CA GLU A 370 -14.55 -30.27 -20.68
C GLU A 370 -14.67 -31.80 -20.78
N VAL A 371 -15.61 -32.30 -21.60
CA VAL A 371 -15.75 -33.73 -21.94
C VAL A 371 -14.47 -34.31 -22.55
N ASN A 372 -13.64 -33.51 -23.22
CA ASN A 372 -12.40 -33.96 -23.82
C ASN A 372 -11.26 -34.10 -22.81
N TYR A 373 -11.45 -33.63 -21.57
CA TYR A 373 -10.44 -33.65 -20.50
C TYR A 373 -10.69 -34.74 -19.44
N GLN A 374 -11.33 -35.85 -19.84
CA GLN A 374 -11.66 -37.00 -18.97
C GLN A 374 -10.46 -37.89 -18.60
N HIS A 375 -9.35 -37.81 -19.36
CA HIS A 375 -8.11 -38.58 -19.17
C HIS A 375 -7.09 -37.83 -18.26
N PRO A 376 -6.07 -38.51 -17.68
CA PRO A 376 -5.59 -38.55 -16.27
C PRO A 376 -5.35 -37.19 -15.57
N ARG A 377 -4.47 -37.12 -14.54
CA ARG A 377 -4.20 -35.90 -13.74
C ARG A 377 -4.03 -34.60 -14.57
N SER A 378 -3.50 -34.71 -15.79
CA SER A 378 -3.35 -33.60 -16.74
C SER A 378 -4.68 -32.97 -17.20
N GLY A 379 -5.75 -33.75 -17.35
CA GLY A 379 -7.07 -33.24 -17.74
C GLY A 379 -7.68 -32.32 -16.67
N MET A 380 -7.58 -32.73 -15.40
CA MET A 380 -8.01 -31.91 -14.26
C MET A 380 -7.20 -30.60 -14.17
N ALA A 381 -5.88 -30.69 -14.34
CA ALA A 381 -5.00 -29.53 -14.33
C ALA A 381 -5.34 -28.55 -15.48
N ARG A 382 -5.54 -29.05 -16.70
CA ARG A 382 -5.96 -28.22 -17.86
C ARG A 382 -7.31 -27.55 -17.65
N ARG A 383 -8.31 -28.28 -17.11
CA ARG A 383 -9.59 -27.70 -16.71
C ARG A 383 -9.41 -26.57 -15.70
N MET A 384 -8.55 -26.76 -14.70
CA MET A 384 -8.29 -25.74 -13.69
C MET A 384 -7.56 -24.52 -14.24
N VAL A 385 -6.60 -24.71 -15.17
CA VAL A 385 -5.94 -23.62 -15.90
C VAL A 385 -6.95 -22.80 -16.71
N LEU A 386 -7.83 -23.45 -17.47
CA LEU A 386 -8.89 -22.76 -18.21
C LEU A 386 -9.84 -21.99 -17.27
N ARG A 387 -10.26 -22.60 -16.15
CA ARG A 387 -11.08 -21.92 -15.14
C ARG A 387 -10.40 -20.69 -14.56
N ALA A 388 -9.10 -20.78 -14.26
CA ALA A 388 -8.30 -19.65 -13.80
C ALA A 388 -8.23 -18.53 -14.86
N LEU A 389 -8.05 -18.84 -16.14
CA LEU A 389 -8.08 -17.85 -17.21
C LEU A 389 -9.47 -17.19 -17.37
N GLY A 390 -10.55 -17.97 -17.24
CA GLY A 390 -11.92 -17.44 -17.28
C GLY A 390 -12.24 -16.50 -16.11
N GLU A 391 -11.72 -16.81 -14.92
CA GLU A 391 -11.84 -15.92 -13.76
C GLU A 391 -10.99 -14.66 -13.92
N ALA A 392 -9.75 -14.79 -14.39
CA ALA A 392 -8.87 -13.67 -14.69
C ALA A 392 -9.51 -12.71 -15.71
N ALA A 393 -10.15 -13.23 -16.76
CA ALA A 393 -10.88 -12.45 -17.76
C ALA A 393 -12.09 -11.72 -17.17
N HIS A 394 -12.82 -12.37 -16.26
CA HIS A 394 -13.91 -11.70 -15.53
C HIS A 394 -13.40 -10.59 -14.62
N MET A 395 -12.26 -10.77 -13.96
CA MET A 395 -11.65 -9.75 -13.10
C MET A 395 -11.10 -8.56 -13.90
N SER A 396 -10.54 -8.81 -15.09
CA SER A 396 -10.01 -7.76 -15.98
C SER A 396 -11.06 -7.14 -16.90
N ALA A 397 -12.30 -7.65 -16.88
CA ALA A 397 -13.37 -7.30 -17.82
C ALA A 397 -12.91 -7.36 -19.30
N SER A 398 -12.06 -8.34 -19.63
CA SER A 398 -11.44 -8.46 -20.95
C SER A 398 -11.21 -9.92 -21.29
N ARG A 399 -11.53 -10.33 -22.52
CA ARG A 399 -11.13 -11.63 -23.07
C ARG A 399 -9.61 -11.79 -23.26
N PHE A 400 -8.85 -10.70 -23.15
CA PHE A 400 -7.39 -10.69 -23.21
C PHE A 400 -6.80 -10.75 -21.79
N VAL A 401 -5.92 -11.72 -21.56
CA VAL A 401 -5.39 -12.12 -20.26
C VAL A 401 -3.86 -12.07 -20.34
N GLU A 402 -3.24 -11.04 -19.74
CA GLU A 402 -1.77 -10.82 -19.72
C GLU A 402 -1.14 -11.26 -18.37
N PHE A 403 -1.73 -12.25 -17.69
CA PHE A 403 -1.18 -12.75 -16.43
C PHE A 403 -0.10 -13.80 -16.67
N GLY A 404 1.08 -13.60 -16.08
CA GLY A 404 2.17 -14.56 -16.18
C GLY A 404 1.88 -15.91 -15.51
N VAL A 405 2.60 -16.95 -15.95
CA VAL A 405 2.43 -18.34 -15.47
C VAL A 405 2.54 -18.51 -13.96
N ARG A 406 3.29 -17.64 -13.28
CA ARG A 406 3.41 -17.61 -11.80
C ARG A 406 2.12 -17.16 -11.11
N SER A 407 1.36 -16.23 -11.70
CA SER A 407 0.06 -15.82 -11.16
C SER A 407 -0.97 -16.94 -11.36
N ILE A 408 -1.01 -17.53 -12.55
CA ILE A 408 -1.90 -18.67 -12.84
C ILE A 408 -1.54 -19.89 -11.96
N ALA A 409 -0.26 -20.10 -11.63
CA ALA A 409 0.18 -21.12 -10.66
C ALA A 409 -0.45 -20.91 -9.28
N VAL A 410 -0.55 -19.67 -8.81
CA VAL A 410 -1.23 -19.37 -7.55
C VAL A 410 -2.73 -19.66 -7.65
N ALA A 411 -3.39 -19.25 -8.75
CA ALA A 411 -4.82 -19.46 -8.95
C ALA A 411 -5.22 -20.95 -9.04
N THR A 412 -4.31 -21.79 -9.55
CA THR A 412 -4.56 -23.21 -9.84
C THR A 412 -4.01 -24.16 -8.78
N GLY A 413 -3.11 -23.69 -7.91
CA GLY A 413 -2.37 -24.54 -6.97
C GLY A 413 -1.32 -25.44 -7.63
N LEU A 414 -1.02 -25.22 -8.91
CA LEU A 414 -0.02 -25.98 -9.67
C LEU A 414 1.34 -25.26 -9.63
N ASP A 415 2.41 -25.96 -10.02
CA ASP A 415 3.69 -25.30 -10.25
C ASP A 415 3.66 -24.49 -11.56
N HIS A 416 4.34 -23.34 -11.56
CA HIS A 416 4.44 -22.44 -12.70
C HIS A 416 4.97 -23.09 -13.99
N THR A 417 5.87 -24.07 -13.89
CA THR A 417 6.35 -24.83 -15.06
C THR A 417 5.27 -25.78 -15.61
N THR A 418 4.45 -26.34 -14.72
CA THR A 418 3.30 -27.19 -15.09
C THR A 418 2.21 -26.36 -15.76
N VAL A 419 1.97 -25.15 -15.26
CA VAL A 419 1.06 -24.19 -15.92
C VAL A 419 1.56 -23.83 -17.31
N ALA A 420 2.85 -23.50 -17.46
CA ALA A 420 3.43 -23.18 -18.77
C ALA A 420 3.28 -24.36 -19.76
N LEU A 421 3.52 -25.59 -19.30
CA LEU A 421 3.31 -26.80 -20.10
C LEU A 421 1.85 -26.91 -20.56
N HIS A 422 0.88 -26.78 -19.64
CA HIS A 422 -0.53 -26.92 -19.98
C HIS A 422 -1.05 -25.80 -20.87
N LEU A 423 -0.61 -24.55 -20.69
CA LEU A 423 -0.96 -23.45 -21.60
C LEU A 423 -0.44 -23.71 -23.03
N ARG A 424 0.78 -24.25 -23.15
CA ARG A 424 1.36 -24.64 -24.45
C ARG A 424 0.56 -25.78 -25.11
N GLU A 425 0.12 -26.75 -24.34
CA GLU A 425 -0.70 -27.86 -24.84
C GLU A 425 -2.09 -27.37 -25.26
N LEU A 426 -2.75 -26.58 -24.41
CA LEU A 426 -4.10 -26.03 -24.63
C LEU A 426 -4.17 -25.17 -25.90
N ARG A 427 -3.14 -24.34 -26.16
CA ARG A 427 -3.08 -23.51 -27.37
C ARG A 427 -2.74 -24.29 -28.64
N ALA A 428 -2.18 -25.50 -28.50
CA ALA A 428 -1.84 -26.39 -29.61
C ALA A 428 -2.96 -27.37 -29.96
N GLU A 429 -4.06 -27.37 -29.20
CA GLU A 429 -5.23 -28.19 -29.50
C GLU A 429 -5.89 -27.75 -30.81
N LYS A 430 -6.55 -28.71 -31.47
CA LYS A 430 -7.52 -28.38 -32.51
C LYS A 430 -8.64 -27.55 -31.88
N ASP A 431 -8.95 -26.41 -32.50
CA ASP A 431 -9.99 -25.48 -32.08
C ASP A 431 -9.85 -25.03 -30.61
N PRO A 432 -8.76 -24.32 -30.24
CA PRO A 432 -8.40 -24.06 -28.86
C PRO A 432 -9.34 -23.03 -28.21
N LEU A 433 -9.60 -23.20 -26.91
CA LEU A 433 -10.35 -22.22 -26.10
C LEU A 433 -9.50 -21.00 -25.72
N VAL A 434 -8.19 -21.07 -25.96
CA VAL A 434 -7.22 -20.03 -25.64
C VAL A 434 -6.18 -19.94 -26.74
N THR A 435 -5.91 -18.73 -27.20
CA THR A 435 -4.90 -18.46 -28.24
C THR A 435 -3.85 -17.52 -27.70
N LEU A 436 -2.57 -17.77 -27.99
CA LEU A 436 -1.50 -16.83 -27.69
C LEU A 436 -1.53 -15.70 -28.73
N VAL A 437 -1.68 -14.46 -28.27
CA VAL A 437 -1.69 -13.25 -29.10
C VAL A 437 -0.28 -12.66 -29.18
N GLU A 438 0.38 -12.54 -28.03
CA GLU A 438 1.76 -12.03 -27.92
C GLU A 438 2.55 -12.88 -26.94
N GLU A 439 3.82 -13.17 -27.29
CA GLU A 439 4.77 -13.80 -26.37
C GLU A 439 5.21 -12.83 -25.29
N ALA A 440 5.49 -13.35 -24.09
CA ALA A 440 6.01 -12.57 -22.98
C ALA A 440 7.24 -11.74 -23.38
N ARG A 441 7.22 -10.44 -23.03
CA ARG A 441 8.32 -9.51 -23.30
C ARG A 441 8.59 -8.62 -22.10
N GLY A 442 9.87 -8.51 -21.72
CA GLY A 442 10.28 -7.65 -20.62
C GLY A 442 9.59 -8.05 -19.31
N THR A 443 8.78 -7.16 -18.76
CA THR A 443 7.99 -7.40 -17.54
C THR A 443 6.61 -8.01 -17.79
N LYS A 444 6.15 -8.04 -19.05
CA LYS A 444 4.83 -8.54 -19.44
C LYS A 444 4.82 -10.05 -19.62
N GLY A 445 3.75 -10.68 -19.15
CA GLY A 445 3.50 -12.11 -19.40
C GLY A 445 3.03 -12.37 -20.83
N ASP A 446 2.84 -13.64 -21.16
CA ASP A 446 2.16 -14.03 -22.39
C ASP A 446 0.76 -13.41 -22.44
N LEU A 447 0.39 -12.79 -23.56
CA LEU A 447 -0.95 -12.28 -23.79
C LEU A 447 -1.81 -13.38 -24.40
N TYR A 448 -2.74 -13.93 -23.63
CA TYR A 448 -3.69 -14.93 -24.10
C TYR A 448 -5.04 -14.29 -24.41
N MET A 449 -5.71 -14.74 -25.47
CA MET A 449 -7.11 -14.40 -25.78
C MET A 449 -8.00 -15.62 -25.56
N LEU A 450 -9.09 -15.43 -24.82
CA LEU A 450 -10.16 -16.40 -24.72
C LEU A 450 -10.92 -16.49 -26.05
N THR A 451 -11.00 -17.69 -26.61
CA THR A 451 -11.60 -17.93 -27.93
C THR A 451 -12.74 -18.92 -27.80
N VAL A 452 -13.87 -18.61 -28.45
CA VAL A 452 -14.98 -19.56 -28.60
C VAL A 452 -14.84 -20.21 -29.98
N PRO A 453 -14.53 -21.51 -30.07
CA PRO A 453 -14.47 -22.23 -31.34
C PRO A 453 -15.76 -22.10 -32.13
N GLU A 454 -15.66 -21.95 -33.45
CA GLU A 454 -16.84 -21.78 -34.31
C GLU A 454 -17.78 -23.00 -34.22
N GLU A 455 -17.22 -24.22 -34.11
CA GLU A 455 -17.99 -25.45 -33.90
C GLU A 455 -18.81 -25.45 -32.60
N LEU A 456 -18.38 -24.70 -31.57
CA LEU A 456 -19.04 -24.65 -30.27
C LEU A 456 -19.92 -23.41 -30.09
N LYS A 457 -19.85 -22.44 -30.99
CA LYS A 457 -20.42 -21.10 -30.82
C LYS A 457 -21.93 -21.11 -30.64
N THR A 458 -22.65 -21.75 -31.56
CA THR A 458 -24.12 -21.88 -31.48
C THR A 458 -24.55 -22.58 -30.18
N ALA A 459 -23.94 -23.73 -29.88
CA ALA A 459 -24.26 -24.47 -28.66
C ALA A 459 -23.90 -23.71 -27.37
N ALA A 460 -22.87 -22.88 -27.39
CA ALA A 460 -22.44 -22.07 -26.25
C ALA A 460 -23.33 -20.84 -26.02
N GLU A 461 -23.85 -20.23 -27.09
CA GLU A 461 -24.79 -19.11 -27.05
C GLU A 461 -26.19 -19.55 -26.61
N ASP A 462 -26.64 -20.72 -27.06
CA ASP A 462 -27.94 -21.30 -26.67
C ASP A 462 -27.96 -21.84 -25.23
N ALA A 463 -26.79 -22.08 -24.64
CA ALA A 463 -26.68 -22.60 -23.29
C ALA A 463 -27.06 -21.53 -22.25
N SER A 464 -27.98 -21.87 -21.35
CA SER A 464 -28.35 -20.99 -20.23
C SER A 464 -27.13 -20.68 -19.35
N TRP A 465 -26.89 -19.39 -19.09
CA TRP A 465 -25.83 -18.98 -18.18
C TRP A 465 -26.09 -19.47 -16.77
N GLN A 466 -25.10 -20.13 -16.17
CA GLN A 466 -25.21 -20.56 -14.78
C GLN A 466 -25.12 -19.36 -13.83
N LYS A 467 -25.97 -19.39 -12.80
CA LYS A 467 -25.89 -18.47 -11.67
C LYS A 467 -24.64 -18.83 -10.83
N GLY A 468 -23.88 -17.82 -10.41
CA GLY A 468 -22.70 -17.99 -9.56
C GLY A 468 -21.37 -17.59 -10.24
N LYS A 469 -20.36 -17.32 -9.42
CA LYS A 469 -19.00 -16.98 -9.88
C LYS A 469 -18.32 -18.24 -10.43
N ILE A 470 -17.43 -18.09 -11.41
CA ILE A 470 -16.47 -19.15 -11.72
C ILE A 470 -15.37 -19.07 -10.67
N HIS A 471 -15.05 -20.18 -10.05
CA HIS A 471 -13.93 -20.26 -9.13
C HIS A 471 -12.83 -21.08 -9.80
N SER A 472 -11.61 -20.55 -9.77
CA SER A 472 -10.41 -21.36 -9.77
C SER A 472 -10.36 -22.18 -8.49
N LEU A 473 -9.22 -22.84 -8.24
CA LEU A 473 -9.07 -23.65 -7.06
C LEU A 473 -9.39 -22.80 -5.82
N ARG A 474 -10.30 -23.26 -4.94
CA ARG A 474 -10.53 -22.58 -3.65
C ARG A 474 -9.45 -23.04 -2.66
N PRO A 475 -9.01 -22.19 -1.70
CA PRO A 475 -7.81 -22.42 -0.90
C PRO A 475 -7.70 -23.83 -0.31
N VAL A 476 -8.72 -24.29 0.41
CA VAL A 476 -8.74 -25.60 1.07
C VAL A 476 -8.42 -26.78 0.13
N PHE A 477 -8.77 -26.67 -1.15
CA PHE A 477 -8.54 -27.73 -2.14
C PHE A 477 -7.11 -27.78 -2.68
N ARG A 478 -6.21 -26.89 -2.25
CA ARG A 478 -4.77 -27.12 -2.43
C ARG A 478 -4.31 -28.35 -1.66
N GLU A 479 -4.86 -28.57 -0.47
CA GLU A 479 -4.54 -29.72 0.39
C GLU A 479 -5.48 -30.90 0.14
N LEU A 480 -6.78 -30.63 -0.07
CA LEU A 480 -7.75 -31.70 -0.35
C LEU A 480 -7.73 -32.21 -1.80
N GLY A 481 -7.07 -31.48 -2.70
CA GLY A 481 -6.84 -31.86 -4.10
C GLY A 481 -7.95 -31.48 -5.09
N LEU A 482 -7.59 -31.51 -6.38
CA LEU A 482 -8.47 -31.17 -7.50
C LEU A 482 -9.76 -32.02 -7.58
N PRO A 483 -9.75 -33.35 -7.36
CA PRO A 483 -10.98 -34.15 -7.37
C PRO A 483 -12.01 -33.65 -6.36
N ALA A 484 -11.57 -33.33 -5.13
CA ALA A 484 -12.43 -32.79 -4.08
C ALA A 484 -13.00 -31.42 -4.47
N ALA A 485 -12.21 -30.56 -5.12
CA ALA A 485 -12.68 -29.26 -5.62
C ALA A 485 -13.85 -29.40 -6.60
N PHE A 486 -13.70 -30.27 -7.61
CA PHE A 486 -14.73 -30.49 -8.63
C PHE A 486 -15.99 -31.13 -8.05
N VAL A 487 -15.85 -32.10 -7.14
CA VAL A 487 -16.98 -32.76 -6.49
C VAL A 487 -17.75 -31.78 -5.61
N TYR A 488 -17.05 -30.98 -4.80
CA TYR A 488 -17.69 -29.98 -3.94
C TYR A 488 -18.44 -28.93 -4.75
N GLU A 489 -17.83 -28.38 -5.81
CA GLU A 489 -18.49 -27.40 -6.69
C GLU A 489 -19.73 -27.99 -7.40
N ALA A 490 -19.68 -29.26 -7.82
CA ALA A 490 -20.83 -29.91 -8.44
C ALA A 490 -22.02 -30.04 -7.48
N LEU A 491 -21.75 -30.35 -6.20
CA LEU A 491 -22.76 -30.42 -5.14
C LEU A 491 -23.27 -29.04 -4.69
N GLU A 492 -22.48 -27.98 -4.89
CA GLU A 492 -22.88 -26.60 -4.58
C GLU A 492 -23.91 -26.05 -5.56
N HIS A 493 -23.81 -26.47 -6.83
CA HIS A 493 -24.68 -26.00 -7.91
C HIS A 493 -25.85 -26.94 -8.21
N SER A 494 -26.00 -28.02 -7.45
CA SER A 494 -27.01 -29.05 -7.68
C SER A 494 -27.70 -29.45 -6.37
N PRO A 495 -28.93 -29.97 -6.41
CA PRO A 495 -29.54 -30.63 -5.26
C PRO A 495 -28.73 -31.85 -4.78
N ALA A 496 -29.16 -32.49 -3.69
CA ALA A 496 -28.54 -33.72 -3.21
C ALA A 496 -28.56 -34.81 -4.29
N MET A 497 -27.42 -35.44 -4.58
CA MET A 497 -27.28 -36.38 -5.71
C MET A 497 -26.55 -37.67 -5.34
N PRO A 498 -26.88 -38.81 -5.97
CA PRO A 498 -26.15 -40.06 -5.78
C PRO A 498 -24.77 -40.00 -6.45
N THR A 499 -23.83 -40.83 -6.00
CA THR A 499 -22.45 -40.91 -6.53
C THR A 499 -22.39 -41.09 -8.05
N ALA A 500 -23.32 -41.86 -8.65
CA ALA A 500 -23.38 -42.07 -10.10
C ALA A 500 -23.61 -40.76 -10.88
N GLU A 501 -24.45 -39.87 -10.33
CA GLU A 501 -24.75 -38.58 -10.95
C GLU A 501 -23.60 -37.59 -10.77
N ILE A 502 -22.92 -37.63 -9.62
CA ILE A 502 -21.71 -36.84 -9.37
C ILE A 502 -20.60 -37.23 -10.37
N VAL A 503 -20.40 -38.53 -10.61
CA VAL A 503 -19.47 -39.03 -11.66
C VAL A 503 -19.85 -38.47 -13.03
N ARG A 504 -21.14 -38.50 -13.38
CA ARG A 504 -21.65 -38.00 -14.66
C ARG A 504 -21.41 -36.50 -14.84
N ILE A 505 -21.64 -35.68 -13.81
CA ILE A 505 -21.53 -34.22 -13.87
C ILE A 505 -20.07 -33.77 -13.80
N THR A 506 -19.28 -34.32 -12.87
CA THR A 506 -17.88 -33.93 -12.67
C THR A 506 -16.95 -34.47 -13.76
N ARG A 507 -17.38 -35.53 -14.44
CA ARG A 507 -16.59 -36.26 -15.46
C ARG A 507 -15.30 -36.88 -14.89
N LEU A 508 -15.25 -37.12 -13.58
CA LEU A 508 -14.16 -37.80 -12.90
C LEU A 508 -14.38 -39.31 -12.90
N SER A 509 -13.32 -40.10 -12.71
CA SER A 509 -13.46 -41.55 -12.54
C SER A 509 -14.28 -41.87 -11.29
N ARG A 510 -14.96 -43.02 -11.29
CA ARG A 510 -15.74 -43.47 -10.14
C ARG A 510 -14.89 -43.58 -8.87
N SER A 511 -13.64 -44.05 -8.99
CA SER A 511 -12.70 -44.12 -7.87
C SER A 511 -12.35 -42.73 -7.33
N ALA A 512 -12.01 -41.77 -8.20
CA ALA A 512 -11.66 -40.41 -7.79
C ALA A 512 -12.83 -39.69 -7.11
N VAL A 513 -14.07 -39.91 -7.58
CA VAL A 513 -15.26 -39.37 -6.91
C VAL A 513 -15.47 -40.01 -5.55
N HIS A 514 -15.28 -41.33 -5.43
CA HIS A 514 -15.44 -42.00 -4.15
C HIS A 514 -14.41 -41.51 -3.13
N GLU A 515 -13.12 -41.49 -3.50
CA GLU A 515 -12.04 -40.96 -2.65
C GLU A 515 -12.28 -39.49 -2.27
N ALA A 516 -12.69 -38.65 -3.23
CA ALA A 516 -13.02 -37.26 -2.96
C ALA A 516 -14.19 -37.11 -1.98
N LEU A 517 -15.24 -37.92 -2.11
CA LEU A 517 -16.38 -37.89 -1.19
C LEU A 517 -16.00 -38.34 0.22
N GLU A 518 -15.14 -39.36 0.34
CA GLU A 518 -14.60 -39.80 1.64
C GLU A 518 -13.77 -38.69 2.29
N VAL A 519 -12.86 -38.04 1.54
CA VAL A 519 -12.06 -36.90 2.02
C VAL A 519 -12.95 -35.74 2.45
N LEU A 520 -13.92 -35.35 1.62
CA LEU A 520 -14.85 -34.27 1.94
C LEU A 520 -15.72 -34.61 3.16
N ALA A 521 -16.16 -35.86 3.30
CA ALA A 521 -16.96 -36.30 4.43
C ALA A 521 -16.16 -36.30 5.74
N ALA A 522 -14.89 -36.73 5.69
CA ALA A 522 -13.98 -36.73 6.83
C ALA A 522 -13.77 -35.33 7.42
N TRP A 523 -13.77 -34.29 6.56
CA TRP A 523 -13.69 -32.89 6.96
C TRP A 523 -15.06 -32.21 7.13
N ASN A 524 -16.13 -32.99 7.21
CA ASN A 524 -17.51 -32.53 7.39
C ASN A 524 -17.98 -31.52 6.31
N LEU A 525 -17.41 -31.56 5.11
CA LEU A 525 -17.80 -30.69 3.99
C LEU A 525 -19.04 -31.20 3.26
N VAL A 526 -19.22 -32.51 3.23
CA VAL A 526 -20.38 -33.18 2.62
C VAL A 526 -20.91 -34.25 3.56
N VAL A 527 -22.20 -34.53 3.45
CA VAL A 527 -22.89 -35.58 4.21
C VAL A 527 -23.63 -36.50 3.26
N ARG A 528 -23.67 -37.78 3.63
CA ARG A 528 -24.45 -38.80 2.91
C ARG A 528 -25.79 -39.00 3.60
N SER A 529 -26.87 -38.79 2.86
CA SER A 529 -28.23 -39.05 3.33
C SER A 529 -28.53 -40.56 3.44
N PRO A 530 -29.58 -40.94 4.17
CA PRO A 530 -30.09 -42.32 4.17
C PRO A 530 -30.48 -42.83 2.76
N SER A 531 -30.92 -41.92 1.88
CA SER A 531 -31.20 -42.21 0.47
C SER A 531 -29.95 -42.37 -0.41
N ARG A 532 -28.76 -42.43 0.19
CA ARG A 532 -27.45 -42.54 -0.46
C ARG A 532 -27.10 -41.35 -1.38
N ALA A 533 -27.78 -40.22 -1.22
CA ALA A 533 -27.46 -38.98 -1.90
C ALA A 533 -26.46 -38.16 -1.07
N TRP A 534 -25.63 -37.37 -1.72
CA TRP A 534 -24.65 -36.49 -1.08
C TRP A 534 -25.10 -35.04 -1.19
N SER A 535 -24.88 -34.26 -0.14
CA SER A 535 -25.14 -32.82 -0.10
C SER A 535 -24.07 -32.10 0.71
N ILE A 536 -23.89 -30.80 0.47
CA ILE A 536 -23.00 -29.94 1.27
C ILE A 536 -23.57 -29.77 2.68
N VAL A 537 -22.70 -29.74 3.68
CA VAL A 537 -23.05 -29.37 5.06
C VAL A 537 -22.99 -27.85 5.18
N ALA A 538 -24.15 -27.20 5.40
CA ALA A 538 -24.28 -25.74 5.39
C ALA A 538 -23.46 -25.02 6.49
N GLY A 539 -23.06 -25.72 7.56
CA GLY A 539 -22.30 -25.16 8.68
C GLY A 539 -20.78 -25.18 8.54
N THR A 540 -20.24 -25.79 7.48
CA THR A 540 -18.79 -26.01 7.36
C THR A 540 -18.12 -24.93 6.53
N SER A 541 -17.11 -24.28 7.09
CA SER A 541 -16.39 -23.18 6.44
C SER A 541 -15.13 -23.68 5.72
N LEU A 542 -15.09 -23.53 4.39
CA LEU A 542 -13.90 -23.81 3.58
C LEU A 542 -12.69 -22.98 4.03
N LYS A 543 -12.92 -21.77 4.54
CA LYS A 543 -11.88 -20.85 5.02
C LYS A 543 -11.24 -21.34 6.32
N GLN A 544 -12.04 -21.76 7.29
CA GLN A 544 -11.52 -22.30 8.55
C GLN A 544 -10.68 -23.57 8.31
N LEU A 545 -11.10 -24.43 7.38
CA LEU A 545 -10.30 -25.59 7.00
C LEU A 545 -9.01 -25.20 6.26
N ALA A 546 -9.06 -24.20 5.38
CA ALA A 546 -7.86 -23.70 4.71
C ALA A 546 -6.84 -23.09 5.68
N GLU A 547 -7.32 -22.37 6.71
CA GLU A 547 -6.50 -21.84 7.80
C GLU A 547 -5.94 -22.98 8.67
N GLN A 548 -6.77 -23.95 9.04
CA GLN A 548 -6.34 -25.12 9.81
C GLN A 548 -5.26 -25.95 9.07
N PHE A 549 -5.32 -26.01 7.74
CA PHE A 549 -4.30 -26.71 6.94
C PHE A 549 -3.07 -25.84 6.62
N GLY A 550 -3.04 -24.57 7.05
CA GLY A 550 -1.92 -23.67 6.77
C GLY A 550 -1.80 -23.24 5.30
N VAL A 551 -2.89 -23.30 4.53
CA VAL A 551 -2.86 -23.01 3.10
C VAL A 551 -2.54 -21.54 2.84
N PHE A 552 -3.08 -20.63 3.66
CA PHE A 552 -2.89 -19.20 3.47
C PHE A 552 -1.41 -18.81 3.66
N GLU A 553 -0.74 -19.41 4.64
CA GLU A 553 0.69 -19.26 4.90
C GLU A 553 1.51 -19.79 3.73
N ALA A 554 1.16 -20.97 3.21
CA ALA A 554 1.83 -21.56 2.05
C ALA A 554 1.66 -20.69 0.78
N VAL A 555 0.47 -20.14 0.54
CA VAL A 555 0.20 -19.20 -0.56
C VAL A 555 1.01 -17.91 -0.37
N ALA A 556 1.03 -17.34 0.84
CA ALA A 556 1.77 -16.12 1.13
C ALA A 556 3.28 -16.30 0.88
N LEU A 557 3.84 -17.44 1.29
CA LEU A 557 5.25 -17.79 1.03
C LEU A 557 5.53 -17.93 -0.48
N GLN A 558 4.61 -18.57 -1.23
CA GLN A 558 4.71 -18.69 -2.69
C GLN A 558 4.70 -17.33 -3.38
N LEU A 559 3.82 -16.42 -2.96
CA LEU A 559 3.75 -15.04 -3.47
C LEU A 559 5.03 -14.26 -3.16
N GLN A 560 5.56 -14.38 -1.94
CA GLN A 560 6.83 -13.74 -1.57
C GLN A 560 7.99 -14.24 -2.43
N ARG A 561 8.08 -15.55 -2.68
CA ARG A 561 9.09 -16.13 -3.57
C ARG A 561 8.98 -15.55 -4.98
N TYR A 562 7.77 -15.52 -5.56
CA TYR A 562 7.58 -14.99 -6.90
C TYR A 562 7.86 -13.49 -7.01
N ARG A 563 7.62 -12.71 -5.95
CA ARG A 563 8.03 -11.29 -5.89
C ARG A 563 9.56 -11.15 -5.96
N ASN A 564 10.29 -11.98 -5.20
CA ASN A 564 11.76 -11.98 -5.26
C ASN A 564 12.27 -12.39 -6.65
N ASP A 565 11.69 -13.42 -7.25
CA ASP A 565 12.04 -13.84 -8.62
C ASP A 565 11.82 -12.72 -9.65
N ARG A 566 10.71 -11.96 -9.53
CA ARG A 566 10.43 -10.80 -10.40
C ARG A 566 11.42 -9.66 -10.21
N ILE A 567 11.86 -9.39 -8.98
CA ILE A 567 12.90 -8.38 -8.70
C ILE A 567 14.21 -8.79 -9.39
N ILE A 568 14.64 -10.04 -9.23
CA ILE A 568 15.85 -10.57 -9.86
C ILE A 568 15.75 -10.45 -11.40
N TRP A 569 14.60 -10.79 -11.98
CA TRP A 569 14.36 -10.64 -13.41
C TRP A 569 14.44 -9.18 -13.89
N ARG A 570 13.83 -8.24 -13.15
CA ARG A 570 13.88 -6.81 -13.47
C ARG A 570 15.29 -6.25 -13.37
N GLU A 571 16.07 -6.65 -12.38
CA GLU A 571 17.49 -6.30 -12.26
C GLU A 571 18.32 -6.84 -13.43
N TRP A 572 18.00 -8.06 -13.91
CA TRP A 572 18.64 -8.63 -15.08
C TRP A 572 18.28 -7.84 -16.36
N LEU A 573 17.01 -7.48 -16.56
CA LEU A 573 16.57 -6.66 -17.70
C LEU A 573 17.27 -5.30 -17.74
N ALA A 574 17.34 -4.61 -16.59
CA ALA A 574 18.00 -3.31 -16.48
C ALA A 574 19.50 -3.34 -16.80
N LYS A 575 20.16 -4.49 -16.65
CA LYS A 575 21.59 -4.68 -16.93
C LYS A 575 21.88 -5.13 -18.36
N ASN A 576 20.96 -5.86 -18.99
CA ASN A 576 21.24 -6.60 -20.23
C ASN A 576 20.43 -6.11 -21.44
N VAL A 577 19.44 -5.24 -21.25
CA VAL A 577 18.59 -4.75 -22.34
C VAL A 577 18.70 -3.23 -22.43
N ASN A 578 19.32 -2.73 -23.51
CA ASN A 578 19.36 -1.30 -23.86
C ASN A 578 18.00 -0.86 -24.45
N THR A 579 16.94 -0.96 -23.66
CA THR A 579 15.63 -0.41 -24.02
C THR A 579 15.46 0.98 -23.43
N VAL A 580 14.92 1.89 -24.25
CA VAL A 580 14.33 3.18 -23.85
C VAL A 580 13.59 2.98 -22.53
N PRO A 581 13.71 3.87 -21.53
CA PRO A 581 13.00 3.75 -20.27
C PRO A 581 11.49 3.79 -20.53
N GLU A 582 10.89 2.61 -20.67
CA GLU A 582 9.44 2.44 -20.59
C GLU A 582 9.04 2.79 -19.16
N LEU A 583 8.24 3.85 -19.06
CA LEU A 583 7.54 4.20 -17.83
C LEU A 583 6.66 3.04 -17.39
N LEU A 584 6.62 2.84 -16.08
CA LEU A 584 5.93 1.78 -15.36
C LEU A 584 4.48 1.56 -15.85
N SER A 585 4.05 0.29 -15.90
CA SER A 585 2.62 -0.05 -15.96
C SER A 585 1.95 0.37 -14.64
N PRO A 586 0.80 1.08 -14.64
CA PRO A 586 0.14 1.66 -13.46
C PRO A 586 -0.44 0.69 -12.40
N ASP A 587 -0.13 -0.61 -12.43
CA ASP A 587 -0.89 -1.64 -11.70
C ASP A 587 -0.16 -2.27 -10.47
N GLU A 588 0.98 -1.74 -10.03
CA GLU A 588 1.66 -2.24 -8.81
C GLU A 588 1.17 -1.49 -7.57
N ASP A 589 0.03 -1.94 -7.01
CA ASP A 589 -0.55 -1.40 -5.79
C ASP A 589 -0.26 -2.23 -4.52
N TYR A 590 -0.32 -1.53 -3.39
CA TYR A 590 0.12 -1.86 -2.02
C TYR A 590 -0.53 -3.13 -1.39
N PRO A 591 0.20 -4.00 -0.65
CA PRO A 591 -0.34 -5.25 -0.12
C PRO A 591 -1.08 -5.02 1.20
N TRP A 592 -2.38 -4.72 1.11
CA TRP A 592 -3.29 -4.63 2.27
C TRP A 592 -3.62 -6.03 2.87
N GLU A 593 -3.40 -7.11 2.12
CA GLU A 593 -3.62 -8.53 2.49
C GLU A 593 -2.73 -9.03 3.64
N MET A 594 -1.67 -8.29 3.96
CA MET A 594 -0.80 -8.59 5.10
C MET A 594 -1.39 -8.18 6.45
N PHE A 595 -2.54 -7.51 6.46
CA PHE A 595 -3.07 -6.83 7.64
C PHE A 595 -4.49 -7.28 8.07
N GLU A 596 -5.27 -7.93 7.21
CA GLU A 596 -6.53 -8.60 7.56
C GLU A 596 -6.74 -9.84 6.66
N GLY A 597 -7.26 -10.95 7.21
CA GLY A 597 -7.60 -12.14 6.44
C GLY A 597 -8.68 -11.84 5.39
N PRO A 598 -8.74 -12.59 4.28
CA PRO A 598 -9.60 -12.27 3.15
C PRO A 598 -11.09 -12.24 3.58
N PRO A 599 -11.91 -11.33 3.02
CA PRO A 599 -13.36 -11.37 3.19
C PRO A 599 -13.95 -12.70 2.70
N ASP A 600 -15.08 -13.11 3.26
CA ASP A 600 -15.63 -14.47 3.17
C ASP A 600 -16.04 -14.94 1.76
N GLU A 601 -15.90 -14.10 0.72
CA GLU A 601 -16.31 -14.38 -0.66
C GLU A 601 -15.16 -14.63 -1.66
N TRP A 602 -13.89 -14.59 -1.24
CA TRP A 602 -12.73 -14.59 -2.16
C TRP A 602 -12.19 -15.99 -2.51
N SER A 603 -11.90 -16.21 -3.80
CA SER A 603 -11.27 -17.41 -4.40
C SER A 603 -9.74 -17.29 -4.51
N LEU A 604 -8.99 -18.36 -4.86
CA LEU A 604 -7.53 -18.22 -5.09
C LEU A 604 -7.21 -17.35 -6.32
N SER A 605 -8.08 -17.28 -7.31
CA SER A 605 -7.98 -16.29 -8.40
C SER A 605 -8.11 -14.86 -7.90
N ALA A 606 -8.96 -14.60 -6.91
CA ALA A 606 -9.02 -13.28 -6.30
C ALA A 606 -7.66 -12.90 -5.67
N MET A 607 -6.91 -13.89 -5.16
CA MET A 607 -5.55 -13.69 -4.64
C MET A 607 -4.46 -13.67 -5.73
N ALA A 608 -4.71 -14.32 -6.88
CA ALA A 608 -3.72 -14.50 -7.95
C ALA A 608 -3.82 -13.45 -9.07
N PHE A 609 -5.01 -12.91 -9.30
CA PHE A 609 -5.37 -12.04 -10.41
C PHE A 609 -5.94 -10.69 -9.98
N ASN A 610 -6.16 -10.45 -8.67
CA ASN A 610 -6.16 -9.05 -8.23
C ASN A 610 -4.82 -8.49 -8.62
N ARG A 611 -4.83 -7.38 -9.37
CA ARG A 611 -3.63 -6.76 -9.95
C ARG A 611 -2.70 -6.31 -8.82
N THR A 612 -1.89 -7.25 -8.35
CA THR A 612 -0.73 -7.08 -7.48
C THR A 612 0.40 -7.82 -8.21
N GLY A 613 0.86 -7.22 -9.31
CA GLY A 613 1.78 -7.83 -10.26
C GLY A 613 3.16 -7.23 -10.24
#